data_AF-A0A538K976-F1
#
_entry.id   AF-A0A538K976-F1
#
_cell.length_a   1.000
_cell.length_b   1.000
_cell.length_c   1.000
_cell.angle_alpha   90.00
_cell.angle_beta   90.00
_cell.angle_gamma   90.00
#
_symmetry.space_group_name_H-M   'P 1'
#
loop_
_entity.id
_entity.type
_entity.pdbx_description
1 polymer ?
#
loop_
_entity_poly.entity_id
_entity_poly.type
_entity_poly.pdbx_seq_one_letter_code
_entity_poly.pdbx_strand_id
1 'polypeptide(L)'
;MLSRRSALVLAVSAGLALADASVVALALPALLRELDTTVEGVAAVLGVYVLVLAAALPVAGELERRHGAARVGAAGLALMAGASLVCAAAGSLGVLLAGRAVQAAGGAAGLLAAFTLLDGAGRGRRLWVAAAVFGTAAGPALGGALTEALGWRAIFIAQAPVALAAAVVAFRAAAVSHAVPAPARSPLPAGPAAALGFVAAALTAVLFLLVLELVAGWSVDPLVAAAAVSVVPVSALAASRVRGPAAVRAVTGALLIGAGTLCLAYLPGASVAWTIPPQVLAGAGMGLALPALSGELLLERSAGDAARLLCLRHVGIAAVLAALAPVVSHQLDASTHTARLRGVALVLDARLPPQDKLSLAPALLTGVRSKDPRGELRDAIDEQRDQFSGAERATFDTLADRADETLVAAVGDAFDEAFLIAGALGVLAAAVLVLFGAPVARGRLAIALAAVSLLAVPAYALLHRSRAPKPVTIADPCAPRRLPGTGGLTGALQDVALRQLDRSACSIGSSREELVLALADDADAQRFKRRYGVDPRSLTGLLSILFG
;
A
#
# COMPACT_ATOMS: atom_id res chain seq x y z
N MET A 1 18.30 -38.33 6.51
CA MET A 1 18.17 -36.94 7.00
C MET A 1 18.57 -35.99 5.87
N LEU A 2 17.89 -34.84 5.71
CA LEU A 2 18.24 -33.86 4.68
C LEU A 2 19.64 -33.30 4.92
N SER A 3 20.40 -33.05 3.85
CA SER A 3 21.65 -32.30 3.95
C SER A 3 21.36 -30.87 4.38
N ARG A 4 22.33 -30.21 5.05
CA ARG A 4 22.21 -28.79 5.46
C ARG A 4 21.89 -27.87 4.27
N ARG A 5 22.44 -28.17 3.09
CA ARG A 5 22.17 -27.44 1.84
C ARG A 5 20.73 -27.63 1.38
N SER A 6 20.24 -28.87 1.38
CA SER A 6 18.84 -29.19 1.03
C SER A 6 17.83 -28.50 1.94
N ALA A 7 18.10 -28.48 3.25
CA ALA A 7 17.26 -27.78 4.22
C ALA A 7 17.24 -26.26 3.96
N LEU A 8 18.39 -25.67 3.64
CA LEU A 8 18.46 -24.24 3.32
C LEU A 8 17.65 -23.90 2.06
N VAL A 9 17.74 -24.72 1.00
CA VAL A 9 16.98 -24.49 -0.25
C VAL A 9 15.47 -24.52 0.00
N LEU A 10 14.97 -25.51 0.77
CA LEU A 10 13.56 -25.58 1.14
C LEU A 10 13.12 -24.38 1.99
N ALA A 11 13.96 -23.95 2.93
CA ALA A 11 13.68 -22.81 3.78
C ALA A 11 13.65 -21.50 2.98
N VAL A 12 14.59 -21.29 2.07
CA VAL A 12 14.61 -20.11 1.18
C VAL A 12 13.38 -20.09 0.29
N SER A 13 12.99 -21.23 -0.29
CA SER A 13 11.77 -21.32 -1.10
C SER A 13 10.50 -21.04 -0.28
N ALA A 14 10.42 -21.53 0.96
CA ALA A 14 9.30 -21.22 1.86
C ALA A 14 9.25 -19.74 2.21
N GLY A 15 10.40 -19.14 2.54
CA GLY A 15 10.51 -17.71 2.77
C GLY A 15 10.06 -16.91 1.56
N LEU A 16 10.46 -17.31 0.35
CA LEU A 16 10.07 -16.65 -0.89
C LEU A 16 8.57 -16.75 -1.18
N ALA A 17 7.94 -17.89 -0.92
CA ALA A 17 6.50 -18.06 -1.07
C ALA A 17 5.70 -17.20 -0.07
N LEU A 18 6.23 -16.98 1.14
CA LEU A 18 5.65 -16.07 2.14
C LEU A 18 5.93 -14.59 1.83
N ALA A 19 7.07 -14.30 1.20
CA ALA A 19 7.48 -12.97 0.76
C ALA A 19 6.75 -12.51 -0.51
N ASP A 20 6.20 -13.46 -1.27
CA ASP A 20 5.77 -13.25 -2.65
C ASP A 20 4.88 -12.00 -2.82
N ALA A 21 3.84 -11.85 -2.00
CA ALA A 21 2.96 -10.68 -2.05
C ALA A 21 3.69 -9.36 -1.67
N SER A 22 4.66 -9.40 -0.75
CA SER A 22 5.42 -8.19 -0.36
C SER A 22 6.53 -7.85 -1.35
N VAL A 23 7.11 -8.82 -2.07
CA VAL A 23 8.06 -8.58 -3.17
C VAL A 23 7.34 -7.87 -4.32
N VAL A 24 6.13 -8.31 -4.68
CA VAL A 24 5.35 -7.71 -5.77
C VAL A 24 4.79 -6.33 -5.40
N ALA A 25 4.66 -5.99 -4.11
CA ALA A 25 4.13 -4.69 -3.67
C ALA A 25 4.88 -3.49 -4.28
N LEU A 26 6.22 -3.56 -4.37
CA LEU A 26 7.06 -2.48 -4.92
C LEU A 26 6.98 -2.39 -6.45
N ALA A 27 6.45 -3.42 -7.10
CA ALA A 27 6.19 -3.45 -8.54
C ALA A 27 4.80 -2.91 -8.92
N LEU A 28 3.89 -2.68 -7.96
CA LEU A 28 2.52 -2.26 -8.26
C LEU A 28 2.42 -0.99 -9.12
N PRO A 29 3.22 0.07 -8.90
CA PRO A 29 3.18 1.25 -9.75
C PRO A 29 3.60 0.96 -11.20
N ALA A 30 4.62 0.10 -11.39
CA ALA A 30 5.02 -0.34 -12.73
C ALA A 30 3.93 -1.19 -13.39
N LEU A 31 3.29 -2.09 -12.64
CA LEU A 31 2.16 -2.89 -13.12
C LEU A 31 0.96 -2.00 -13.50
N LEU A 32 0.64 -0.98 -12.70
CA LEU A 32 -0.42 0.00 -12.97
C LEU A 32 -0.19 0.69 -14.32
N ARG A 33 1.06 1.11 -14.57
CA ARG A 33 1.47 1.79 -15.81
C ARG A 33 1.50 0.84 -17.01
N GLU A 34 2.26 -0.24 -16.93
CA GLU A 34 2.52 -1.14 -18.07
C GLU A 34 1.32 -2.01 -18.48
N LEU A 35 0.46 -2.40 -17.54
CA LEU A 35 -0.71 -3.25 -17.84
C LEU A 35 -2.00 -2.45 -18.04
N ASP A 36 -1.92 -1.13 -18.03
CA ASP A 36 -3.05 -0.22 -18.14
C ASP A 36 -4.26 -0.60 -17.27
N THR A 37 -4.01 -0.69 -15.96
CA THR A 37 -4.98 -1.17 -14.98
C THR A 37 -5.29 -0.11 -13.91
N THR A 38 -6.26 -0.39 -13.05
CA THR A 38 -6.65 0.43 -11.90
C THR A 38 -5.97 0.00 -10.60
N VAL A 39 -6.17 0.78 -9.53
CA VAL A 39 -5.72 0.48 -8.16
C VAL A 39 -6.30 -0.86 -7.67
N GLU A 40 -7.55 -1.16 -7.99
CA GLU A 40 -8.19 -2.43 -7.69
C GLU A 40 -7.55 -3.58 -8.46
N GLY A 41 -7.16 -3.36 -9.71
CA GLY A 41 -6.47 -4.39 -10.50
C GLY A 41 -5.10 -4.73 -9.92
N VAL A 42 -4.29 -3.74 -9.50
CA VAL A 42 -3.00 -4.02 -8.85
C VAL A 42 -3.18 -4.62 -7.45
N ALA A 43 -4.20 -4.19 -6.69
CA ALA A 43 -4.57 -4.85 -5.42
C ALA A 43 -4.97 -6.31 -5.64
N ALA A 44 -5.67 -6.62 -6.74
CA ALA A 44 -6.04 -7.98 -7.11
C ALA A 44 -4.82 -8.87 -7.43
N VAL A 45 -3.72 -8.32 -7.98
CA VAL A 45 -2.48 -9.09 -8.21
C VAL A 45 -1.91 -9.66 -6.92
N LEU A 46 -1.99 -8.91 -5.81
CA LEU A 46 -1.62 -9.39 -4.49
C LEU A 46 -2.72 -10.26 -3.88
N GLY A 47 -3.97 -9.79 -3.95
CA GLY A 47 -5.14 -10.42 -3.35
C GLY A 47 -5.41 -11.83 -3.87
N VAL A 48 -5.34 -12.04 -5.19
CA VAL A 48 -5.57 -13.36 -5.81
C VAL A 48 -4.57 -14.39 -5.33
N TYR A 49 -3.27 -14.04 -5.28
CA TYR A 49 -2.25 -14.96 -4.79
C TYR A 49 -2.53 -15.34 -3.34
N VAL A 50 -2.74 -14.35 -2.46
CA VAL A 50 -2.99 -14.58 -1.03
C VAL A 50 -4.27 -15.40 -0.80
N LEU A 51 -5.35 -15.06 -1.49
CA LEU A 51 -6.65 -15.73 -1.37
C LEU A 51 -6.57 -17.19 -1.81
N VAL A 52 -5.96 -17.44 -2.98
CA VAL A 52 -5.81 -18.81 -3.50
C VAL A 52 -4.84 -19.61 -2.63
N LEU A 53 -3.77 -18.99 -2.12
CA LEU A 53 -2.85 -19.63 -1.18
C LEU A 53 -3.61 -20.08 0.08
N ALA A 54 -4.44 -19.21 0.65
CA ALA A 54 -5.27 -19.52 1.82
C ALA A 54 -6.22 -20.70 1.56
N ALA A 55 -6.91 -20.69 0.42
CA ALA A 55 -7.83 -21.74 0.01
C ALA A 55 -7.13 -23.07 -0.32
N ALA A 56 -5.92 -23.02 -0.87
CA ALA A 56 -5.16 -24.18 -1.27
C ALA A 56 -4.44 -24.88 -0.11
N LEU A 57 -4.12 -24.17 0.99
CA LEU A 57 -3.42 -24.74 2.15
C LEU A 57 -4.13 -25.97 2.77
N PRO A 58 -5.45 -25.96 3.05
CA PRO A 58 -6.15 -27.15 3.54
C PRO A 58 -6.12 -28.32 2.55
N VAL A 59 -6.21 -28.03 1.25
CA VAL A 59 -6.18 -29.03 0.17
C VAL A 59 -4.80 -29.66 0.08
N ALA A 60 -3.75 -28.83 0.06
CA ALA A 60 -2.36 -29.28 0.09
C ALA A 60 -2.10 -30.17 1.32
N GLY A 61 -2.60 -29.80 2.49
CA GLY A 61 -2.45 -30.59 3.72
C GLY A 61 -3.16 -31.95 3.67
N GLU A 62 -4.24 -32.10 2.91
CA GLU A 62 -4.85 -33.41 2.65
C GLU A 62 -4.08 -34.22 1.59
N LEU A 63 -3.62 -33.57 0.53
CA LEU A 63 -2.77 -34.22 -0.47
C LEU A 63 -1.49 -34.75 0.15
N GLU A 64 -0.84 -34.00 1.05
CA GLU A 64 0.35 -34.45 1.76
C GLU A 64 0.08 -35.69 2.62
N ARG A 65 -1.08 -35.77 3.28
CA ARG A 65 -1.47 -36.96 4.05
C ARG A 65 -1.66 -38.18 3.18
N ARG A 66 -2.25 -38.01 1.99
CA ARG A 66 -2.54 -39.12 1.05
C ARG A 66 -1.32 -39.57 0.26
N HIS A 67 -0.50 -38.64 -0.21
CA HIS A 67 0.54 -38.90 -1.21
C HIS A 67 1.97 -38.65 -0.70
N GLY A 68 2.12 -38.09 0.50
CA GLY A 68 3.39 -37.75 1.14
C GLY A 68 3.89 -36.36 0.80
N ALA A 69 4.43 -35.66 1.80
CA ALA A 69 4.93 -34.28 1.70
C ALA A 69 5.97 -34.07 0.58
N ALA A 70 6.87 -35.03 0.39
CA ALA A 70 7.93 -34.91 -0.61
C ALA A 70 7.42 -34.91 -2.06
N ARG A 71 6.46 -35.78 -2.40
CA ARG A 71 5.89 -35.85 -3.76
C ARG A 71 5.00 -34.66 -4.06
N VAL A 72 4.11 -34.33 -3.11
CA VAL A 72 3.20 -33.19 -3.22
C VAL A 72 3.98 -31.88 -3.27
N GLY A 73 4.99 -31.73 -2.42
CA GLY A 73 5.91 -30.60 -2.43
C GLY A 73 6.66 -30.45 -3.75
N ALA A 74 7.23 -31.54 -4.29
CA ALA A 74 7.92 -31.49 -5.57
C ALA A 74 7.01 -31.03 -6.72
N ALA A 75 5.80 -31.62 -6.82
CA ALA A 75 4.83 -31.24 -7.83
C ALA A 75 4.34 -29.79 -7.66
N GLY A 76 4.04 -29.37 -6.43
CA GLY A 76 3.61 -28.02 -6.11
C GLY A 76 4.67 -26.96 -6.39
N LEU A 77 5.92 -27.22 -6.02
CA LEU A 77 7.05 -26.32 -6.28
C LEU A 77 7.37 -26.23 -7.79
N ALA A 78 7.26 -27.33 -8.53
CA ALA A 78 7.38 -27.31 -9.99
C ALA A 78 6.25 -26.51 -10.65
N LEU A 79 5.01 -26.67 -10.16
CA LEU A 79 3.86 -25.88 -10.61
C LEU A 79 4.07 -24.39 -10.32
N MET A 80 4.55 -24.05 -9.12
CA MET A 80 4.88 -22.68 -8.75
C MET A 80 5.97 -22.09 -9.65
N ALA A 81 7.02 -22.84 -9.96
CA ALA A 81 8.08 -22.40 -10.86
C ALA A 81 7.54 -22.11 -12.28
N GLY A 82 6.75 -23.03 -12.84
CA GLY A 82 6.14 -22.85 -14.16
C GLY A 82 5.17 -21.67 -14.20
N ALA A 83 4.29 -21.54 -13.21
CA ALA A 83 3.35 -20.43 -13.10
C ALA A 83 4.07 -19.08 -12.92
N SER A 84 5.21 -19.06 -12.22
CA SER A 84 6.07 -17.87 -12.11
C SER A 84 6.53 -17.40 -13.48
N LEU A 85 6.96 -18.30 -14.37
CA LEU A 85 7.34 -17.92 -15.74
C LEU A 85 6.14 -17.41 -16.56
N VAL A 86 4.94 -17.93 -16.33
CA VAL A 86 3.71 -17.39 -16.93
C VAL A 86 3.44 -15.96 -16.43
N CYS A 87 3.59 -15.69 -15.14
CA CYS A 87 3.48 -14.33 -14.59
C CYS A 87 4.52 -13.38 -15.21
N ALA A 88 5.77 -13.83 -15.40
CA ALA A 88 6.80 -13.04 -16.06
C ALA A 88 6.46 -12.72 -17.52
N ALA A 89 5.84 -13.66 -18.24
CA ALA A 89 5.44 -13.50 -19.63
C ALA A 89 4.08 -12.79 -19.81
N ALA A 90 3.40 -12.42 -18.72
CA ALA A 90 2.06 -11.86 -18.79
C ALA A 90 2.05 -10.52 -19.54
N GLY A 91 1.23 -10.42 -20.59
CA GLY A 91 0.98 -9.18 -21.36
C GLY A 91 -0.32 -8.47 -21.01
N SER A 92 -1.09 -9.00 -20.06
CA SER A 92 -2.36 -8.42 -19.60
C SER A 92 -2.62 -8.78 -18.14
N LEU A 93 -3.46 -7.98 -17.47
CA LEU A 93 -3.85 -8.24 -16.08
C LEU A 93 -4.47 -9.64 -15.92
N GLY A 94 -5.37 -10.06 -16.82
CA GLY A 94 -6.04 -11.36 -16.71
C GLY A 94 -5.08 -12.55 -16.72
N VAL A 95 -4.08 -12.54 -17.60
CA VAL A 95 -3.04 -13.58 -17.65
C VAL A 95 -2.20 -13.58 -16.37
N LEU A 96 -1.85 -12.40 -15.87
CA LEU A 96 -1.12 -12.26 -14.62
C LEU A 96 -1.94 -12.85 -13.46
N LEU A 97 -3.22 -12.46 -13.29
CA LEU A 97 -4.08 -12.98 -12.22
C LEU A 97 -4.24 -14.51 -12.28
N ALA A 98 -4.42 -15.09 -13.47
CA ALA A 98 -4.48 -16.53 -13.65
C ALA A 98 -3.16 -17.21 -13.25
N GLY A 99 -2.03 -16.67 -13.70
CA GLY A 99 -0.69 -17.12 -13.30
C GLY A 99 -0.51 -17.07 -11.79
N ARG A 100 -0.90 -15.96 -11.15
CA ARG A 100 -0.84 -15.76 -9.69
C ARG A 100 -1.66 -16.80 -8.92
N ALA A 101 -2.86 -17.12 -9.40
CA ALA A 101 -3.70 -18.15 -8.80
C ALA A 101 -3.03 -19.53 -8.86
N VAL A 102 -2.51 -19.94 -10.02
CA VAL A 102 -1.81 -21.22 -10.18
C VAL A 102 -0.52 -21.25 -9.36
N GLN A 103 0.22 -20.15 -9.33
CA GLN A 103 1.45 -19.97 -8.55
C GLN A 103 1.17 -20.15 -7.05
N ALA A 104 0.09 -19.55 -6.54
CA ALA A 104 -0.33 -19.69 -5.15
C ALA A 104 -0.72 -21.13 -4.79
N ALA A 105 -1.43 -21.84 -5.67
CA ALA A 105 -1.77 -23.25 -5.44
C ALA A 105 -0.51 -24.12 -5.31
N GLY A 106 0.48 -23.90 -6.18
CA GLY A 106 1.79 -24.55 -6.08
C GLY A 106 2.56 -24.15 -4.81
N GLY A 107 2.51 -22.87 -4.45
CA GLY A 107 3.13 -22.32 -3.24
C GLY A 107 2.57 -22.90 -1.94
N ALA A 108 1.26 -23.15 -1.87
CA ALA A 108 0.63 -23.79 -0.71
C ALA A 108 1.18 -25.20 -0.47
N ALA A 109 1.27 -26.00 -1.54
CA ALA A 109 1.86 -27.34 -1.49
C ALA A 109 3.35 -27.29 -1.13
N GLY A 110 4.11 -26.34 -1.70
CA GLY A 110 5.52 -26.15 -1.38
C GLY A 110 5.76 -25.73 0.08
N LEU A 111 4.91 -24.85 0.63
CA LEU A 111 5.02 -24.36 2.01
C LEU A 111 4.81 -25.47 3.04
N LEU A 112 3.76 -26.28 2.88
CA LEU A 112 3.51 -27.40 3.79
C LEU A 112 4.59 -28.47 3.67
N ALA A 113 5.09 -28.73 2.46
CA ALA A 113 6.17 -29.66 2.26
C ALA A 113 7.46 -29.17 2.91
N ALA A 114 7.76 -27.88 2.80
CA ALA A 114 8.90 -27.29 3.49
C ALA A 114 8.75 -27.44 5.01
N PHE A 115 7.58 -27.13 5.59
CA PHE A 115 7.35 -27.31 7.03
C PHE A 115 7.59 -28.76 7.47
N THR A 116 7.02 -29.73 6.74
CA THR A 116 7.13 -31.15 7.07
C THR A 116 8.56 -31.67 6.89
N LEU A 117 9.18 -31.42 5.74
CA LEU A 117 10.50 -31.93 5.38
C LEU A 117 11.62 -31.31 6.24
N LEU A 118 11.44 -30.07 6.69
CA LEU A 118 12.38 -29.42 7.60
C LEU A 118 12.26 -29.91 9.04
N ASP A 119 11.20 -30.64 9.41
CA ASP A 119 10.83 -30.86 10.81
C ASP A 119 10.59 -29.52 11.53
N GLY A 120 9.70 -28.70 10.95
CA GLY A 120 9.39 -27.33 11.37
C GLY A 120 8.84 -27.19 12.79
N ALA A 121 8.23 -28.24 13.34
CA ALA A 121 7.81 -28.30 14.73
C ALA A 121 8.97 -28.71 15.68
N GLY A 122 9.96 -29.43 15.18
CA GLY A 122 11.07 -30.01 15.93
C GLY A 122 12.40 -29.34 15.62
N ARG A 123 13.34 -30.11 15.05
CA ARG A 123 14.74 -29.69 14.87
C ARG A 123 14.90 -28.54 13.88
N GLY A 124 14.02 -28.45 12.88
CA GLY A 124 14.04 -27.38 11.87
C GLY A 124 13.31 -26.11 12.27
N ARG A 125 12.68 -26.05 13.45
CA ARG A 125 11.86 -24.91 13.89
C ARG A 125 12.57 -23.56 13.74
N ARG A 126 13.84 -23.50 14.13
CA ARG A 126 14.62 -22.25 14.03
C ARG A 126 14.76 -21.78 12.58
N LEU A 127 14.98 -22.72 11.65
CA LEU A 127 15.14 -22.42 10.23
C LEU A 127 13.80 -22.07 9.58
N TRP A 128 12.72 -22.76 9.96
CA TRP A 128 11.35 -22.42 9.53
C TRP A 128 10.95 -21.01 9.95
N VAL A 129 11.12 -20.69 11.24
CA VAL A 129 10.83 -19.35 11.76
C VAL A 129 11.71 -18.30 11.10
N ALA A 130 13.01 -18.59 10.91
CA ALA A 130 13.91 -17.69 10.20
C ALA A 130 13.47 -17.45 8.75
N ALA A 131 13.04 -18.48 8.03
CA ALA A 131 12.50 -18.35 6.68
C ALA A 131 11.22 -17.50 6.64
N ALA A 132 10.28 -17.72 7.57
CA ALA A 132 9.03 -16.98 7.64
C ALA A 132 9.24 -15.49 7.97
N VAL A 133 10.12 -15.22 8.95
CA VAL A 133 10.49 -13.84 9.34
C VAL A 133 11.25 -13.17 8.21
N PHE A 134 12.33 -13.77 7.72
CA PHE A 134 13.14 -13.20 6.65
C PHE A 134 12.36 -13.02 5.36
N GLY A 135 11.51 -13.98 4.99
CA GLY A 135 10.65 -13.87 3.81
C GLY A 135 9.69 -12.67 3.90
N THR A 136 8.94 -12.57 5.00
CA THR A 136 8.04 -11.42 5.21
C THR A 136 8.82 -10.10 5.24
N ALA A 137 10.04 -10.14 5.76
CA ALA A 137 10.89 -8.99 5.98
C ALA A 137 11.60 -8.46 4.73
N ALA A 138 12.29 -9.34 4.00
CA ALA A 138 13.15 -8.97 2.89
C ALA A 138 12.37 -8.69 1.60
N GLY A 139 11.08 -9.04 1.56
CA GLY A 139 10.25 -8.93 0.37
C GLY A 139 10.30 -7.55 -0.30
N PRO A 140 9.97 -6.46 0.40
CA PRO A 140 10.02 -5.11 -0.16
C PRO A 140 11.38 -4.69 -0.71
N ALA A 141 12.46 -4.98 0.04
CA ALA A 141 13.83 -4.66 -0.38
C ALA A 141 14.21 -5.38 -1.69
N LEU A 142 13.91 -6.68 -1.77
CA LEU A 142 14.18 -7.50 -2.95
C LEU A 142 13.32 -7.08 -4.14
N GLY A 143 12.03 -6.78 -3.88
CA GLY A 143 11.08 -6.35 -4.90
C GLY A 143 11.46 -5.03 -5.54
N GLY A 144 11.82 -4.02 -4.74
CA GLY A 144 12.25 -2.72 -5.23
C GLY A 144 13.53 -2.82 -6.07
N ALA A 145 14.57 -3.48 -5.54
CA ALA A 145 15.84 -3.63 -6.24
C ALA A 145 15.70 -4.37 -7.59
N LEU A 146 14.87 -5.44 -7.64
CA LEU A 146 14.63 -6.17 -8.88
C LEU A 146 13.83 -5.35 -9.89
N THR A 147 12.78 -4.65 -9.41
CA THR A 147 11.91 -3.86 -10.27
C THR A 147 12.65 -2.69 -10.91
N GLU A 148 13.49 -2.01 -10.14
CA GLU A 148 14.30 -0.90 -10.63
C GLU A 148 15.37 -1.35 -11.64
N ALA A 149 16.10 -2.43 -11.34
CA ALA A 149 17.22 -2.86 -12.18
C ALA A 149 16.78 -3.57 -13.47
N LEU A 150 15.70 -4.37 -13.41
CA LEU A 150 15.35 -5.32 -14.47
C LEU A 150 13.84 -5.34 -14.80
N GLY A 151 13.05 -4.43 -14.21
CA GLY A 151 11.60 -4.40 -14.35
C GLY A 151 10.88 -5.42 -13.46
N TRP A 152 9.57 -5.26 -13.30
CA TRP A 152 8.77 -6.10 -12.40
C TRP A 152 8.76 -7.58 -12.78
N ARG A 153 8.94 -7.91 -14.06
CA ARG A 153 9.00 -9.30 -14.56
C ARG A 153 10.16 -10.09 -13.93
N ALA A 154 11.24 -9.40 -13.56
CA ALA A 154 12.41 -10.01 -12.92
C ALA A 154 12.09 -10.67 -11.58
N ILE A 155 11.09 -10.17 -10.85
CA ILE A 155 10.59 -10.80 -9.62
C ILE A 155 10.20 -12.25 -9.90
N PHE A 156 9.35 -12.45 -10.90
CA PHE A 156 8.85 -13.75 -11.27
C PHE A 156 9.91 -14.66 -11.90
N ILE A 157 10.83 -14.10 -12.68
CA ILE A 157 11.96 -14.84 -13.26
C ILE A 157 12.91 -15.33 -12.17
N ALA A 158 13.20 -14.50 -11.16
CA ALA A 158 14.09 -14.86 -10.05
C ALA A 158 13.48 -15.91 -9.11
N GLN A 159 12.15 -15.94 -8.97
CA GLN A 159 11.45 -16.93 -8.15
C GLN A 159 11.46 -18.34 -8.77
N ALA A 160 11.34 -18.43 -10.09
CA ALA A 160 11.27 -19.71 -10.80
C ALA A 160 12.44 -20.68 -10.51
N PRO A 161 13.72 -20.29 -10.59
CA PRO A 161 14.84 -21.19 -10.32
C PRO A 161 14.92 -21.62 -8.85
N VAL A 162 14.51 -20.76 -7.90
CA VAL A 162 14.48 -21.11 -6.48
C VAL A 162 13.42 -22.17 -6.21
N ALA A 163 12.20 -21.98 -6.73
CA ALA A 163 11.12 -22.94 -6.61
C ALA A 163 11.48 -24.26 -7.31
N LEU A 164 12.10 -24.22 -8.49
CA LEU A 164 12.55 -25.41 -9.20
C LEU A 164 13.64 -26.17 -8.44
N ALA A 165 14.63 -25.48 -7.87
CA ALA A 165 15.67 -26.10 -7.04
C ALA A 165 15.07 -26.80 -5.81
N ALA A 166 14.09 -26.15 -5.17
CA ALA A 166 13.34 -26.74 -4.05
C ALA A 166 12.50 -27.94 -4.50
N ALA A 167 11.90 -27.91 -5.70
CA ALA A 167 11.18 -29.04 -6.28
C ALA A 167 12.10 -30.27 -6.46
N VAL A 168 13.32 -30.06 -6.99
CA VAL A 168 14.33 -31.11 -7.14
C VAL A 168 14.75 -31.69 -5.78
N VAL A 169 14.93 -30.82 -4.77
CA VAL A 169 15.27 -31.26 -3.41
C VAL A 169 14.13 -32.08 -2.79
N ALA A 170 12.89 -31.62 -2.91
CA ALA A 170 11.71 -32.34 -2.41
C ALA A 170 11.53 -33.69 -3.11
N PHE A 171 11.72 -33.74 -4.43
CA PHE A 171 11.64 -34.97 -5.22
C PHE A 171 12.66 -36.01 -4.75
N ARG A 172 13.92 -35.59 -4.51
CA ARG A 172 14.96 -36.48 -3.98
C ARG A 172 14.67 -36.96 -2.56
N ALA A 173 14.01 -36.14 -1.75
CA ALA A 173 13.58 -36.52 -0.40
C ALA A 173 12.45 -37.55 -0.40
N ALA A 174 11.67 -37.65 -1.49
CA ALA A 174 10.57 -38.61 -1.64
C ALA A 174 11.04 -40.06 -1.66
N ALA A 175 12.28 -40.31 -2.07
CA ALA A 175 12.87 -41.64 -2.10
C ALA A 175 13.15 -42.21 -0.68
N VAL A 176 13.08 -41.37 0.36
CA VAL A 176 13.54 -41.71 1.73
C VAL A 176 12.45 -41.49 2.78
N SER A 177 11.32 -40.88 2.43
CA SER A 177 10.32 -40.43 3.42
C SER A 177 9.17 -41.42 3.60
N HIS A 178 8.92 -41.84 4.84
CA HIS A 178 7.72 -42.57 5.25
C HIS A 178 6.63 -41.62 5.76
N ALA A 179 5.37 -42.02 5.62
CA ALA A 179 4.23 -41.27 6.12
C ALA A 179 4.28 -41.17 7.65
N VAL A 180 4.27 -39.94 8.18
CA VAL A 180 4.14 -39.70 9.62
C VAL A 180 2.65 -39.58 9.95
N PRO A 181 2.11 -40.36 10.92
CA PRO A 181 0.72 -40.26 11.33
C PRO A 181 0.38 -38.84 11.79
N ALA A 182 -0.74 -38.31 11.31
CA ALA A 182 -1.20 -36.99 11.72
C ALA A 182 -1.70 -37.02 13.17
N PRO A 183 -1.25 -36.11 14.05
CA PRO A 183 -1.84 -35.98 15.39
C PRO A 183 -3.29 -35.49 15.29
N ALA A 184 -4.09 -35.78 16.31
CA ALA A 184 -5.50 -35.38 16.38
C ALA A 184 -5.66 -33.84 16.26
N ARG A 185 -6.75 -33.40 15.63
CA ARG A 185 -7.09 -31.98 15.49
C ARG A 185 -7.23 -31.34 16.88
N SER A 186 -6.32 -30.45 17.23
CA SER A 186 -6.50 -29.57 18.38
C SER A 186 -7.46 -28.42 18.03
N PRO A 187 -8.35 -28.02 18.96
CA PRO A 187 -9.14 -26.80 18.80
C PRO A 187 -8.21 -25.58 18.83
N LEU A 188 -8.46 -24.62 17.94
CA LEU A 188 -7.75 -23.35 17.91
C LEU A 188 -8.39 -22.40 18.92
N PRO A 189 -7.63 -21.76 19.81
CA PRO A 189 -8.18 -20.73 20.69
C PRO A 189 -8.63 -19.53 19.84
N ALA A 190 -9.92 -19.21 19.90
CA ALA A 190 -10.56 -18.24 19.00
C ALA A 190 -9.93 -16.84 19.08
N GLY A 191 -9.61 -16.36 20.29
CA GLY A 191 -9.00 -15.04 20.50
C GLY A 191 -7.67 -14.85 19.76
N PRO A 192 -6.62 -15.63 20.08
CA PRO A 192 -5.35 -15.56 19.36
C PRO A 192 -5.46 -15.84 17.85
N ALA A 193 -6.36 -16.73 17.43
CA ALA A 193 -6.59 -17.01 16.01
C ALA A 193 -7.15 -15.79 15.25
N ALA A 194 -8.15 -15.12 15.81
CA ALA A 194 -8.70 -13.88 15.24
C ALA A 194 -7.66 -12.75 15.26
N ALA A 195 -6.92 -12.60 16.37
CA ALA A 195 -5.86 -11.62 16.49
C ALA A 195 -4.74 -11.81 15.45
N LEU A 196 -4.39 -13.06 15.11
CA LEU A 196 -3.43 -13.36 14.05
C LEU A 196 -3.91 -12.84 12.68
N GLY A 197 -5.19 -13.05 12.35
CA GLY A 197 -5.79 -12.53 11.12
C GLY A 197 -5.75 -11.00 11.05
N PHE A 198 -6.15 -10.32 12.13
CA PHE A 198 -6.13 -8.86 12.21
C PHE A 198 -4.71 -8.26 12.18
N VAL A 199 -3.75 -8.88 12.87
CA VAL A 199 -2.33 -8.47 12.81
C VAL A 199 -1.77 -8.63 11.40
N ALA A 200 -2.09 -9.74 10.73
CA ALA A 200 -1.66 -9.97 9.35
C ALA A 200 -2.25 -8.94 8.39
N ALA A 201 -3.54 -8.64 8.54
CA ALA A 201 -4.24 -7.61 7.79
C ALA A 201 -3.59 -6.23 7.97
N ALA A 202 -3.41 -5.79 9.22
CA ALA A 202 -2.81 -4.48 9.51
C ALA A 202 -1.38 -4.37 8.95
N LEU A 203 -0.55 -5.41 9.09
CA LEU A 203 0.82 -5.40 8.57
C LEU A 203 0.88 -5.34 7.04
N THR A 204 0.03 -6.10 6.34
CA THR A 204 0.00 -6.01 4.88
C THR A 204 -0.53 -4.66 4.42
N ALA A 205 -1.54 -4.09 5.11
CA ALA A 205 -2.02 -2.75 4.79
C ALA A 205 -0.93 -1.69 4.96
N VAL A 206 -0.12 -1.74 6.03
CA VAL A 206 1.05 -0.85 6.19
C VAL A 206 1.97 -0.94 4.99
N LEU A 207 2.39 -2.14 4.59
CA LEU A 207 3.33 -2.29 3.47
C LEU A 207 2.70 -1.86 2.14
N PHE A 208 1.46 -2.26 1.88
CA PHE A 208 0.75 -1.97 0.62
C PHE A 208 0.47 -0.47 0.46
N LEU A 209 -0.17 0.16 1.46
CA LEU A 209 -0.55 1.56 1.40
C LEU A 209 0.68 2.47 1.40
N LEU A 210 1.68 2.18 2.24
CA LEU A 210 2.90 2.99 2.30
C LEU A 210 3.67 2.95 0.98
N VAL A 211 3.74 1.79 0.31
CA VAL A 211 4.41 1.69 -0.99
C VAL A 211 3.68 2.48 -2.06
N LEU A 212 2.35 2.39 -2.10
CA LEU A 212 1.55 3.19 -3.03
C LEU A 212 1.71 4.69 -2.75
N GLU A 213 1.64 5.10 -1.50
CA GLU A 213 1.82 6.50 -1.11
C GLU A 213 3.22 7.01 -1.49
N LEU A 214 4.30 6.28 -1.17
CA LEU A 214 5.66 6.70 -1.49
C LEU A 214 5.91 6.77 -2.99
N VAL A 215 5.59 5.72 -3.74
CA VAL A 215 5.98 5.61 -5.16
C VAL A 215 4.96 6.27 -6.07
N ALA A 216 3.67 5.94 -5.93
CA ALA A 216 2.64 6.51 -6.80
C ALA A 216 2.16 7.89 -6.32
N GLY A 217 2.17 8.10 -5.00
CA GLY A 217 1.66 9.36 -4.44
C GLY A 217 2.70 10.47 -4.35
N TRP A 218 3.91 10.15 -3.89
CA TRP A 218 4.98 11.12 -3.68
C TRP A 218 6.06 11.07 -4.77
N SER A 219 5.93 10.19 -5.76
CA SER A 219 6.91 9.97 -6.84
C SER A 219 8.33 9.73 -6.29
N VAL A 220 8.43 8.96 -5.20
CA VAL A 220 9.71 8.53 -4.63
C VAL A 220 10.26 7.38 -5.46
N ASP A 221 11.55 7.42 -5.76
CA ASP A 221 12.25 6.35 -6.47
C ASP A 221 11.99 4.98 -5.80
N PRO A 222 11.70 3.92 -6.57
CA PRO A 222 11.44 2.58 -6.02
C PRO A 222 12.54 2.06 -5.08
N LEU A 223 13.80 2.41 -5.33
CA LEU A 223 14.92 2.06 -4.44
C LEU A 223 14.82 2.73 -3.08
N VAL A 224 14.52 4.03 -3.08
CA VAL A 224 14.39 4.83 -1.87
C VAL A 224 13.16 4.38 -1.10
N ALA A 225 12.05 4.08 -1.79
CA ALA A 225 10.86 3.48 -1.19
C ALA A 225 11.17 2.10 -0.59
N ALA A 226 11.92 1.24 -1.27
CA ALA A 226 12.33 -0.06 -0.75
C ALA A 226 13.24 0.04 0.48
N ALA A 227 14.19 1.00 0.48
CA ALA A 227 15.02 1.30 1.63
C ALA A 227 14.20 1.84 2.81
N ALA A 228 13.23 2.72 2.53
CA ALA A 228 12.31 3.25 3.53
C ALA A 228 11.49 2.13 4.18
N VAL A 229 10.84 1.29 3.37
CA VAL A 229 9.98 0.19 3.83
C VAL A 229 10.76 -0.91 4.57
N SER A 230 12.08 -1.00 4.32
CA SER A 230 12.99 -1.91 5.05
C SER A 230 13.17 -1.56 6.53
N VAL A 231 12.62 -0.45 7.02
CA VAL A 231 12.58 -0.14 8.45
C VAL A 231 11.71 -1.13 9.22
N VAL A 232 10.56 -1.53 8.66
CA VAL A 232 9.64 -2.51 9.27
C VAL A 232 10.35 -3.82 9.62
N PRO A 233 11.02 -4.51 8.68
CA PRO A 233 11.72 -5.77 8.99
C PRO A 233 12.91 -5.63 9.92
N VAL A 234 13.70 -4.56 9.79
CA VAL A 234 14.85 -4.32 10.68
C VAL A 234 14.37 -4.13 12.12
N SER A 235 13.32 -3.32 12.30
CA SER A 235 12.69 -3.11 13.61
C SER A 235 12.07 -4.40 14.15
N ALA A 236 11.43 -5.21 13.30
CA ALA A 236 10.88 -6.51 13.69
C ALA A 236 11.96 -7.48 14.19
N LEU A 237 13.09 -7.59 13.50
CA LEU A 237 14.21 -8.40 13.92
C LEU A 237 14.84 -7.88 15.23
N ALA A 238 14.93 -6.57 15.42
CA ALA A 238 15.39 -5.97 16.67
C ALA A 238 14.46 -6.36 17.84
N ALA A 239 13.15 -6.14 17.68
CA ALA A 239 12.14 -6.39 18.70
C ALA A 239 11.88 -7.88 18.98
N SER A 240 12.12 -8.79 18.01
CA SER A 240 11.94 -10.23 18.21
C SER A 240 12.89 -10.84 19.25
N ARG A 241 13.91 -10.09 19.69
CA ARG A 241 14.83 -10.48 20.77
C ARG A 241 14.26 -10.21 22.17
N VAL A 242 13.20 -9.39 22.26
CA VAL A 242 12.55 -9.05 23.52
C VAL A 242 11.83 -10.28 24.08
N ARG A 243 12.19 -10.65 25.31
CA ARG A 243 11.60 -11.79 26.04
C ARG A 243 10.49 -11.31 26.97
N GLY A 244 9.51 -12.16 27.20
CA GLY A 244 8.39 -11.90 28.10
C GLY A 244 7.24 -12.87 27.84
N PRO A 245 6.16 -12.79 28.64
CA PRO A 245 4.98 -13.63 28.43
C PRO A 245 4.40 -13.42 27.03
N ALA A 246 4.10 -14.51 26.32
CA ALA A 246 3.59 -14.48 24.94
C ALA A 246 2.36 -13.58 24.80
N ALA A 247 1.39 -13.71 25.71
CA ALA A 247 0.16 -12.91 25.67
C ALA A 247 0.42 -11.41 25.80
N VAL A 248 1.35 -10.99 26.66
CA VAL A 248 1.72 -9.57 26.81
C VAL A 248 2.41 -9.07 25.54
N ARG A 249 3.34 -9.85 24.98
CA ARG A 249 4.03 -9.51 23.72
C ARG A 249 3.05 -9.42 22.55
N ALA A 250 2.06 -10.30 22.47
CA ALA A 250 1.02 -10.27 21.46
C ALA A 250 0.15 -9.01 21.55
N VAL A 251 -0.33 -8.65 22.76
CA VAL A 251 -1.12 -7.43 22.99
C VAL A 251 -0.31 -6.17 22.70
N THR A 252 0.89 -6.04 23.28
CA THR A 252 1.76 -4.88 23.05
C THR A 252 2.17 -4.78 21.58
N GLY A 253 2.45 -5.90 20.93
CA GLY A 253 2.81 -5.92 19.52
C GLY A 253 1.66 -5.49 18.62
N ALA A 254 0.44 -5.96 18.88
CA ALA A 254 -0.76 -5.52 18.16
C ALA A 254 -1.04 -4.01 18.33
N LEU A 255 -0.88 -3.48 19.55
CA LEU A 255 -1.02 -2.03 19.81
C LEU A 255 0.02 -1.20 19.06
N LEU A 256 1.29 -1.65 19.01
CA LEU A 256 2.34 -0.97 18.28
C LEU A 256 2.11 -0.98 16.76
N ILE A 257 1.60 -2.08 16.21
CA ILE A 257 1.18 -2.16 14.80
C ILE A 257 0.05 -1.18 14.54
N GLY A 258 -1.00 -1.19 15.38
CA GLY A 258 -2.12 -0.26 15.26
C GLY A 258 -1.66 1.20 15.33
N ALA A 259 -0.89 1.56 16.36
CA ALA A 259 -0.38 2.91 16.55
C ALA A 259 0.54 3.36 15.40
N GLY A 260 1.46 2.50 14.95
CA GLY A 260 2.32 2.79 13.80
C GLY A 260 1.50 3.04 12.54
N THR A 261 0.50 2.21 12.26
CA THR A 261 -0.38 2.38 11.09
C THR A 261 -1.23 3.65 11.21
N LEU A 262 -1.78 3.96 12.38
CA LEU A 262 -2.55 5.19 12.61
C LEU A 262 -1.70 6.45 12.46
N CYS A 263 -0.42 6.43 12.86
CA CYS A 263 0.47 7.56 12.66
C CYS A 263 0.73 7.85 11.17
N LEU A 264 0.66 6.84 10.29
CA LEU A 264 0.79 7.05 8.84
C LEU A 264 -0.41 7.82 8.26
N ALA A 265 -1.58 7.80 8.89
CA ALA A 265 -2.73 8.64 8.52
C ALA A 265 -2.59 10.12 8.92
N TYR A 266 -1.48 10.49 9.56
CA TYR A 266 -1.26 11.84 10.09
C TYR A 266 0.19 12.28 9.85
N LEU A 267 0.70 12.06 8.63
CA LEU A 267 2.07 12.44 8.29
C LEU A 267 2.22 13.97 8.27
N PRO A 268 3.21 14.56 8.98
CA PRO A 268 3.37 16.01 9.02
C PRO A 268 3.80 16.68 7.72
N GLY A 269 4.25 15.89 6.74
CA GLY A 269 4.64 16.36 5.43
C GLY A 269 5.17 15.24 4.54
N ALA A 270 5.32 15.56 3.26
CA ALA A 270 5.71 14.67 2.17
C ALA A 270 7.20 14.29 2.17
N SER A 271 7.69 13.73 3.29
CA SER A 271 9.07 13.29 3.40
C SER A 271 9.18 11.88 3.96
N VAL A 272 10.07 11.09 3.37
CA VAL A 272 10.34 9.70 3.78
C VAL A 272 10.68 9.64 5.27
N ALA A 273 11.35 10.67 5.81
CA ALA A 273 11.72 10.75 7.22
C ALA A 273 10.52 10.65 8.17
N TRP A 274 9.37 11.25 7.81
CA TRP A 274 8.15 11.19 8.63
C TRP A 274 7.52 9.79 8.67
N THR A 275 7.81 8.95 7.68
CA THR A 275 7.31 7.56 7.65
C THR A 275 8.13 6.63 8.54
N ILE A 276 9.37 7.00 8.91
CA ILE A 276 10.31 6.12 9.63
C ILE A 276 9.81 5.77 11.05
N PRO A 277 9.42 6.73 11.93
CA PRO A 277 8.97 6.37 13.27
C PRO A 277 7.72 5.48 13.30
N PRO A 278 6.66 5.74 12.49
CA PRO A 278 5.51 4.84 12.35
C PRO A 278 5.91 3.42 11.93
N GLN A 279 6.84 3.29 10.98
CA GLN A 279 7.36 2.00 10.55
C GLN A 279 8.19 1.28 11.63
N VAL A 280 8.96 2.02 12.42
CA VAL A 280 9.67 1.46 13.59
C VAL A 280 8.66 0.87 14.58
N LEU A 281 7.55 1.57 14.86
CA LEU A 281 6.49 1.06 15.73
C LEU A 281 5.84 -0.20 15.14
N ALA A 282 5.42 -0.15 13.88
CA ALA A 282 4.78 -1.29 13.22
C ALA A 282 5.71 -2.51 13.12
N GLY A 283 6.97 -2.30 12.75
CA GLY A 283 7.99 -3.33 12.73
C GLY A 283 8.28 -3.91 14.11
N ALA A 284 8.47 -3.07 15.13
CA ALA A 284 8.67 -3.54 16.50
C ALA A 284 7.48 -4.37 16.97
N GLY A 285 6.27 -3.92 16.65
CA GLY A 285 5.04 -4.64 16.93
C GLY A 285 4.96 -6.00 16.23
N MET A 286 5.36 -6.08 14.96
CA MET A 286 5.52 -7.34 14.21
C MET A 286 6.48 -8.31 14.91
N GLY A 287 7.65 -7.81 15.34
CA GLY A 287 8.67 -8.60 16.03
C GLY A 287 8.21 -9.17 17.39
N LEU A 288 7.30 -8.47 18.07
CA LEU A 288 6.70 -8.93 19.32
C LEU A 288 5.52 -9.88 19.08
N ALA A 289 4.60 -9.50 18.19
CA ALA A 289 3.32 -10.17 18.00
C ALA A 289 3.45 -11.50 17.25
N LEU A 290 4.20 -11.54 16.14
CA LEU A 290 4.23 -12.75 15.31
C LEU A 290 4.83 -13.95 16.06
N PRO A 291 6.02 -13.91 16.68
CA PRO A 291 6.54 -15.09 17.37
C PRO A 291 5.71 -15.48 18.61
N ALA A 292 4.98 -14.54 19.20
CA ALA A 292 4.07 -14.81 20.31
C ALA A 292 2.77 -15.50 19.84
N LEU A 293 2.18 -15.02 18.75
CA LEU A 293 0.96 -15.59 18.16
C LEU A 293 1.27 -16.91 17.47
N SER A 294 2.24 -16.95 16.57
CA SER A 294 2.70 -18.17 15.89
C SER A 294 3.90 -18.77 16.63
N GLY A 295 3.67 -19.88 17.35
CA GLY A 295 4.71 -20.67 18.00
C GLY A 295 4.66 -20.73 19.52
N GLU A 296 3.98 -19.80 20.19
CA GLU A 296 3.77 -19.82 21.65
C GLU A 296 2.28 -19.95 22.00
N LEU A 297 1.42 -19.02 21.54
CA LEU A 297 -0.03 -19.06 21.79
C LEU A 297 -0.76 -20.03 20.85
N LEU A 298 -0.37 -20.03 19.56
CA LEU A 298 -0.85 -20.96 18.55
C LEU A 298 0.30 -21.87 18.16
N LEU A 299 0.26 -23.11 18.62
CA LEU A 299 1.35 -24.06 18.46
C LEU A 299 1.27 -24.75 17.09
N GLU A 300 2.32 -24.62 16.29
CA GLU A 300 2.53 -25.34 15.02
C GLU A 300 3.07 -26.75 15.31
N ARG A 301 2.24 -27.65 15.85
CA ARG A 301 2.68 -29.00 16.21
C ARG A 301 2.71 -29.95 15.03
N SER A 302 1.97 -29.62 13.97
CA SER A 302 1.79 -30.45 12.79
C SER A 302 1.65 -29.59 11.52
N ALA A 303 1.84 -30.20 10.35
CA ALA A 303 1.58 -29.55 9.07
C ALA A 303 0.12 -29.07 8.96
N GLY A 304 -0.83 -29.79 9.59
CA GLY A 304 -2.23 -29.38 9.65
C GLY A 304 -2.49 -28.15 10.53
N ASP A 305 -1.68 -27.95 11.58
CA ASP A 305 -1.74 -26.72 12.39
C ASP A 305 -1.11 -25.56 11.64
N ALA A 306 0.07 -25.78 11.04
CA ALA A 306 0.73 -24.78 10.19
C ALA A 306 -0.19 -24.32 9.04
N ALA A 307 -0.85 -25.26 8.35
CA ALA A 307 -1.81 -24.96 7.29
C ALA A 307 -2.96 -24.08 7.77
N ARG A 308 -3.53 -24.35 8.96
CA ARG A 308 -4.62 -23.56 9.55
C ARG A 308 -4.17 -22.16 9.93
N LEU A 309 -2.98 -22.02 10.54
CA LEU A 309 -2.45 -20.71 10.94
C LEU A 309 -2.05 -19.86 9.73
N LEU A 310 -1.42 -20.47 8.72
CA LEU A 310 -1.12 -19.81 7.46
C LEU A 310 -2.43 -19.42 6.75
N CYS A 311 -3.44 -20.27 6.73
CA CYS A 311 -4.74 -19.95 6.15
C CYS A 311 -5.38 -18.73 6.84
N LEU A 312 -5.47 -18.73 8.18
CA LEU A 312 -6.02 -17.60 8.94
C LEU A 312 -5.27 -16.29 8.67
N ARG A 313 -3.92 -16.35 8.63
CA ARG A 313 -3.07 -15.21 8.29
C ARG A 313 -3.42 -14.66 6.91
N HIS A 314 -3.45 -15.52 5.89
CA HIS A 314 -3.68 -15.10 4.51
C HIS A 314 -5.14 -14.69 4.25
N VAL A 315 -6.13 -15.27 4.93
CA VAL A 315 -7.51 -14.79 4.89
C VAL A 315 -7.61 -13.34 5.38
N GLY A 316 -6.95 -13.01 6.50
CA GLY A 316 -6.90 -11.62 6.99
C GLY A 316 -6.29 -10.66 5.97
N ILE A 317 -5.18 -11.08 5.34
CA ILE A 317 -4.51 -10.29 4.29
C ILE A 317 -5.40 -10.11 3.05
N ALA A 318 -6.05 -11.17 2.58
CA ALA A 318 -6.94 -11.11 1.42
C ALA A 318 -8.15 -10.21 1.69
N ALA A 319 -8.75 -10.32 2.88
CA ALA A 319 -9.89 -9.52 3.29
C ALA A 319 -9.57 -8.02 3.32
N VAL A 320 -8.42 -7.63 3.87
CA VAL A 320 -8.05 -6.21 3.94
C VAL A 320 -7.69 -5.64 2.57
N LEU A 321 -7.00 -6.40 1.71
CA LEU A 321 -6.70 -5.95 0.35
C LEU A 321 -7.98 -5.76 -0.48
N ALA A 322 -8.93 -6.69 -0.35
CA ALA A 322 -10.24 -6.59 -1.01
C ALA A 322 -11.08 -5.43 -0.48
N ALA A 323 -10.99 -5.11 0.81
CA ALA A 323 -11.74 -4.02 1.43
C ALA A 323 -11.13 -2.63 1.16
N LEU A 324 -9.79 -2.51 1.18
CA LEU A 324 -9.11 -1.23 1.03
C LEU A 324 -9.06 -0.75 -0.41
N ALA A 325 -9.00 -1.65 -1.40
CA ALA A 325 -8.82 -1.21 -2.78
C ALA A 325 -9.97 -0.30 -3.30
N PRO A 326 -11.26 -0.62 -3.08
CA PRO A 326 -12.35 0.27 -3.44
C PRO A 326 -12.36 1.57 -2.63
N VAL A 327 -11.96 1.52 -1.36
CA VAL A 327 -11.85 2.72 -0.50
C VAL A 327 -10.82 3.68 -1.06
N VAL A 328 -9.61 3.19 -1.33
CA VAL A 328 -8.51 4.00 -1.88
C VAL A 328 -8.90 4.55 -3.26
N SER A 329 -9.50 3.73 -4.13
CA SER A 329 -9.93 4.17 -5.46
C SER A 329 -10.97 5.30 -5.41
N HIS A 330 -12.01 5.12 -4.60
CA HIS A 330 -13.04 6.15 -4.40
C HIS A 330 -12.46 7.44 -3.82
N GLN A 331 -11.55 7.32 -2.84
CA GLN A 331 -10.91 8.49 -2.22
C GLN A 331 -9.95 9.19 -3.18
N LEU A 332 -9.19 8.45 -3.99
CA LEU A 332 -8.32 9.03 -5.03
C LEU A 332 -9.14 9.83 -6.07
N ASP A 333 -10.30 9.32 -6.50
CA ASP A 333 -11.19 10.04 -7.41
C ASP A 333 -11.71 11.37 -6.79
N ALA A 334 -12.06 11.37 -5.51
CA ALA A 334 -12.51 12.58 -4.80
C ALA A 334 -11.37 13.58 -4.57
N SER A 335 -10.20 13.09 -4.18
CA SER A 335 -9.00 13.89 -3.92
C SER A 335 -8.42 14.50 -5.19
N THR A 336 -8.35 13.75 -6.29
CA THR A 336 -7.86 14.26 -7.59
C THR A 336 -8.75 15.37 -8.12
N HIS A 337 -10.08 15.25 -8.00
CA HIS A 337 -10.99 16.34 -8.35
C HIS A 337 -10.73 17.59 -7.49
N THR A 338 -10.57 17.41 -6.19
CA THR A 338 -10.30 18.53 -5.27
C THR A 338 -8.96 19.17 -5.58
N ALA A 339 -7.92 18.38 -5.88
CA ALA A 339 -6.62 18.84 -6.32
C ALA A 339 -6.71 19.68 -7.59
N ARG A 340 -7.51 19.26 -8.59
CA ARG A 340 -7.72 20.02 -9.83
C ARG A 340 -8.39 21.37 -9.57
N LEU A 341 -9.42 21.41 -8.73
CA LEU A 341 -10.06 22.67 -8.34
C LEU A 341 -9.06 23.62 -7.66
N ARG A 342 -8.27 23.09 -6.72
CA ARG A 342 -7.24 23.87 -6.01
C ARG A 342 -6.11 24.33 -6.95
N GLY A 343 -5.72 23.50 -7.92
CA GLY A 343 -4.76 23.85 -8.97
C GLY A 343 -5.28 24.97 -9.87
N VAL A 344 -6.54 24.92 -10.29
CA VAL A 344 -7.17 26.03 -11.04
C VAL A 344 -7.20 27.30 -10.19
N ALA A 345 -7.57 27.22 -8.91
CA ALA A 345 -7.52 28.38 -8.02
C ALA A 345 -6.12 29.01 -7.96
N LEU A 346 -5.07 28.19 -7.83
CA LEU A 346 -3.67 28.65 -7.82
C LEU A 346 -3.31 29.40 -9.11
N VAL A 347 -3.63 28.85 -10.28
CA VAL A 347 -3.32 29.48 -11.58
C VAL A 347 -4.11 30.79 -11.75
N LEU A 348 -5.40 30.78 -11.44
CA LEU A 348 -6.25 31.96 -11.61
C LEU A 348 -5.82 33.10 -10.69
N ASP A 349 -5.42 32.80 -9.45
CA ASP A 349 -5.02 33.80 -8.46
C ASP A 349 -3.52 34.16 -8.50
N ALA A 350 -2.71 33.49 -9.33
CA ALA A 350 -1.30 33.80 -9.52
C ALA A 350 -1.12 35.24 -10.06
N ARG A 351 -0.08 35.93 -9.61
CA ARG A 351 0.32 37.25 -10.15
C ARG A 351 1.17 37.11 -11.41
N LEU A 352 0.65 36.37 -12.38
CA LEU A 352 1.28 36.17 -13.69
C LEU A 352 0.44 36.82 -14.79
N PRO A 353 1.08 37.32 -15.86
CA PRO A 353 0.38 37.79 -17.04
C PRO A 353 -0.62 36.75 -17.61
N PRO A 354 -1.71 37.19 -18.27
CA PRO A 354 -2.76 36.27 -18.72
C PRO A 354 -2.28 35.23 -19.72
N GLN A 355 -1.38 35.61 -20.64
CA GLN A 355 -0.82 34.69 -21.62
C GLN A 355 0.00 33.57 -20.97
N ASP A 356 0.73 33.88 -19.89
CA ASP A 356 1.56 32.90 -19.17
C ASP A 356 0.68 31.94 -18.38
N LYS A 357 -0.43 32.43 -17.80
CA LYS A 357 -1.43 31.57 -17.16
C LYS A 357 -2.05 30.58 -18.14
N LEU A 358 -2.31 31.00 -19.37
CA LEU A 358 -2.92 30.16 -20.40
C LEU A 358 -1.94 29.11 -20.94
N SER A 359 -0.64 29.40 -21.00
CA SER A 359 0.39 28.40 -21.35
C SER A 359 0.69 27.42 -20.20
N LEU A 360 0.53 27.87 -18.96
CA LEU A 360 0.68 27.07 -17.73
C LEU A 360 -0.50 26.12 -17.47
N ALA A 361 -1.73 26.58 -17.76
CA ALA A 361 -2.94 25.87 -17.36
C ALA A 361 -3.02 24.42 -17.89
N PRO A 362 -2.72 24.11 -19.17
CA PRO A 362 -2.69 22.73 -19.65
C PRO A 362 -1.69 21.90 -18.87
N ALA A 363 -0.45 22.40 -18.75
CA ALA A 363 0.67 21.70 -18.10
C ALA A 363 0.38 21.36 -16.63
N LEU A 364 -0.27 22.27 -15.89
CA LEU A 364 -0.63 22.08 -14.49
C LEU A 364 -1.93 21.26 -14.27
N LEU A 365 -2.79 21.12 -15.27
CA LEU A 365 -4.14 20.53 -15.13
C LEU A 365 -4.32 19.19 -15.85
N THR A 366 -3.56 18.90 -16.91
CA THR A 366 -3.65 17.62 -17.64
C THR A 366 -2.91 16.50 -16.92
N GLY A 367 -1.79 16.80 -16.25
CA GLY A 367 -0.99 15.79 -15.53
C GLY A 367 -1.69 15.17 -14.32
N VAL A 368 -2.72 15.82 -13.76
CA VAL A 368 -3.42 15.32 -12.56
C VAL A 368 -4.21 14.02 -12.81
N ARG A 369 -4.46 13.65 -14.08
CA ARG A 369 -5.13 12.40 -14.46
C ARG A 369 -4.17 11.25 -14.80
N SER A 370 -2.87 11.50 -14.81
CA SER A 370 -1.91 10.49 -15.18
C SER A 370 -1.65 9.50 -14.05
N LYS A 371 -0.89 8.45 -14.36
CA LYS A 371 -0.48 7.43 -13.39
C LYS A 371 0.70 7.88 -12.52
N ASP A 372 1.30 9.04 -12.81
CA ASP A 372 2.30 9.72 -11.99
C ASP A 372 2.05 11.25 -12.00
N PRO A 373 0.98 11.72 -11.33
CA PRO A 373 0.56 13.12 -11.39
C PRO A 373 1.63 14.11 -10.94
N ARG A 374 2.43 13.73 -9.92
CA ARG A 374 3.42 14.60 -9.32
C ARG A 374 4.71 14.62 -10.13
N GLY A 375 5.13 13.49 -10.71
CA GLY A 375 6.24 13.43 -11.66
C GLY A 375 5.97 14.33 -12.87
N GLU A 376 4.83 14.16 -13.53
CA GLU A 376 4.47 14.97 -14.70
C GLU A 376 4.31 16.46 -14.37
N LEU A 377 3.79 16.78 -13.17
CA LEU A 377 3.71 18.16 -12.69
C LEU A 377 5.12 18.79 -12.56
N ARG A 378 6.09 18.05 -12.01
CA ARG A 378 7.46 18.52 -11.85
C ARG A 378 8.17 18.70 -13.19
N ASP A 379 8.02 17.74 -14.10
CA ASP A 379 8.58 17.82 -15.44
C ASP A 379 8.04 19.06 -16.19
N ALA A 380 6.72 19.30 -16.09
CA ALA A 380 6.06 20.46 -16.64
C ALA A 380 6.55 21.79 -16.04
N ILE A 381 6.76 21.82 -14.71
CA ILE A 381 7.31 22.98 -14.01
C ILE A 381 8.73 23.26 -14.48
N ASP A 382 9.59 22.24 -14.55
CA ASP A 382 10.99 22.38 -14.92
C ASP A 382 11.14 22.84 -16.39
N GLU A 383 10.32 22.33 -17.30
CA GLU A 383 10.31 22.73 -18.71
C GLU A 383 9.95 24.22 -18.90
N GLN A 384 9.00 24.73 -18.11
CA GLN A 384 8.56 26.13 -18.21
C GLN A 384 9.41 27.09 -17.39
N ARG A 385 10.16 26.61 -16.40
CA ARG A 385 10.89 27.43 -15.44
C ARG A 385 11.85 28.42 -16.09
N ASP A 386 12.48 28.02 -17.19
CA ASP A 386 13.47 28.84 -17.90
C ASP A 386 12.85 29.94 -18.79
N GLN A 387 11.53 29.94 -18.97
CA GLN A 387 10.80 31.02 -19.64
C GLN A 387 10.68 32.27 -18.75
N PHE A 388 10.83 32.12 -17.43
CA PHE A 388 10.69 33.19 -16.45
C PHE A 388 12.04 33.69 -15.96
N SER A 389 12.15 35.01 -15.74
CA SER A 389 13.36 35.63 -15.20
C SER A 389 13.04 36.67 -14.11
N GLY A 390 14.02 37.01 -13.27
CA GLY A 390 13.86 38.03 -12.23
C GLY A 390 12.71 37.74 -11.25
N ALA A 391 11.86 38.75 -11.00
CA ALA A 391 10.75 38.67 -10.06
C ALA A 391 9.62 37.72 -10.51
N GLU A 392 9.48 37.49 -11.82
CA GLU A 392 8.50 36.56 -12.38
C GLU A 392 8.89 35.12 -12.07
N ARG A 393 10.20 34.78 -12.15
CA ARG A 393 10.71 33.45 -11.77
C ARG A 393 10.43 33.14 -10.30
N ALA A 394 10.60 34.11 -9.40
CA ALA A 394 10.27 33.92 -7.99
C ALA A 394 8.76 33.69 -7.75
N THR A 395 7.91 34.36 -8.52
CA THR A 395 6.45 34.18 -8.46
C THR A 395 6.04 32.81 -9.01
N PHE A 396 6.65 32.38 -10.11
CA PHE A 396 6.48 31.05 -10.70
C PHE A 396 6.95 29.95 -9.73
N ASP A 397 8.16 30.05 -9.18
CA ASP A 397 8.70 29.07 -8.23
C ASP A 397 7.76 28.93 -7.01
N THR A 398 7.21 30.05 -6.50
CA THR A 398 6.21 30.01 -5.41
C THR A 398 4.90 29.31 -5.83
N LEU A 399 4.43 29.54 -7.06
CA LEU A 399 3.24 28.88 -7.60
C LEU A 399 3.47 27.37 -7.76
N ALA A 400 4.64 27.00 -8.30
CA ALA A 400 5.08 25.64 -8.50
C ALA A 400 5.14 24.86 -7.17
N ASP A 401 5.80 25.44 -6.16
CA ASP A 401 5.87 24.84 -4.81
C ASP A 401 4.48 24.61 -4.22
N ARG A 402 3.59 25.60 -4.35
CA ARG A 402 2.20 25.51 -3.87
C ARG A 402 1.38 24.46 -4.62
N ALA A 403 1.62 24.29 -5.91
CA ALA A 403 0.97 23.27 -6.73
C ALA A 403 1.41 21.86 -6.31
N ASP A 404 2.72 21.63 -6.14
CA ASP A 404 3.27 20.36 -5.65
C ASP A 404 2.73 20.04 -4.23
N GLU A 405 2.77 21.00 -3.31
CA GLU A 405 2.21 20.84 -1.95
C GLU A 405 0.72 20.45 -1.97
N THR A 406 -0.05 21.11 -2.84
CA THR A 406 -1.50 20.88 -2.96
C THR A 406 -1.80 19.49 -3.50
N LEU A 407 -1.06 19.06 -4.52
CA LEU A 407 -1.22 17.73 -5.11
C LEU A 407 -0.85 16.65 -4.09
N VAL A 408 0.28 16.80 -3.40
CA VAL A 408 0.72 15.81 -2.43
C VAL A 408 -0.20 15.73 -1.23
N ALA A 409 -0.70 16.87 -0.74
CA ALA A 409 -1.69 16.88 0.33
C ALA A 409 -2.97 16.14 -0.10
N ALA A 410 -3.48 16.40 -1.30
CA ALA A 410 -4.69 15.72 -1.79
C ALA A 410 -4.48 14.21 -1.95
N VAL A 411 -3.32 13.79 -2.45
CA VAL A 411 -2.97 12.37 -2.51
C VAL A 411 -2.90 11.76 -1.12
N GLY A 412 -2.23 12.40 -0.17
CA GLY A 412 -2.16 11.96 1.23
C GLY A 412 -3.55 11.80 1.85
N ASP A 413 -4.43 12.80 1.67
CA ASP A 413 -5.82 12.78 2.13
C ASP A 413 -6.57 11.53 1.62
N ALA A 414 -6.23 11.02 0.42
CA ALA A 414 -6.86 9.83 -0.14
C ALA A 414 -6.45 8.51 0.55
N PHE A 415 -5.25 8.46 1.16
CA PHE A 415 -4.74 7.29 1.86
C PHE A 415 -5.05 7.30 3.36
N ASP A 416 -5.34 8.47 3.94
CA ASP A 416 -5.60 8.63 5.38
C ASP A 416 -6.69 7.66 5.87
N GLU A 417 -7.84 7.59 5.19
CA GLU A 417 -8.92 6.68 5.57
C GLU A 417 -8.50 5.21 5.54
N ALA A 418 -7.71 4.82 4.54
CA ALA A 418 -7.21 3.45 4.41
C ALA A 418 -6.26 3.10 5.57
N PHE A 419 -5.38 4.03 5.96
CA PHE A 419 -4.52 3.87 7.14
C PHE A 419 -5.30 3.84 8.45
N LEU A 420 -6.38 4.64 8.57
CA LEU A 420 -7.26 4.60 9.75
C LEU A 420 -7.96 3.25 9.89
N ILE A 421 -8.53 2.73 8.81
CA ILE A 421 -9.17 1.39 8.78
C ILE A 421 -8.15 0.31 9.15
N ALA A 422 -6.97 0.34 8.53
CA ALA A 422 -5.91 -0.62 8.78
C ALA A 422 -5.37 -0.57 10.22
N GLY A 423 -5.17 0.64 10.76
CA GLY A 423 -4.71 0.84 12.13
C GLY A 423 -5.73 0.38 13.17
N ALA A 424 -7.03 0.57 12.88
CA ALA A 424 -8.11 0.06 13.72
C ALA A 424 -8.08 -1.48 13.83
N LEU A 425 -7.67 -2.21 12.79
CA LEU A 425 -7.49 -3.67 12.86
C LEU A 425 -6.39 -4.08 13.86
N GLY A 426 -5.29 -3.33 13.92
CA GLY A 426 -4.23 -3.56 14.92
C GLY A 426 -4.73 -3.36 16.35
N VAL A 427 -5.50 -2.29 16.59
CA VAL A 427 -6.13 -2.02 17.89
C VAL A 427 -7.17 -3.10 18.23
N LEU A 428 -7.98 -3.51 17.25
CA LEU A 428 -8.97 -4.58 17.41
C LEU A 428 -8.31 -5.91 17.78
N ALA A 429 -7.17 -6.24 17.17
CA ALA A 429 -6.40 -7.43 17.51
C ALA A 429 -5.97 -7.43 19.00
N ALA A 430 -5.50 -6.29 19.51
CA ALA A 430 -5.16 -6.13 20.91
C ALA A 430 -6.40 -6.26 21.82
N ALA A 431 -7.52 -5.63 21.45
CA ALA A 431 -8.77 -5.70 22.18
C ALA A 431 -9.28 -7.15 22.28
N VAL A 432 -9.27 -7.90 21.16
CA VAL A 432 -9.64 -9.32 21.13
C VAL A 432 -8.75 -10.14 22.06
N LEU A 433 -7.44 -9.93 22.05
CA LEU A 433 -6.54 -10.67 22.96
C LEU A 433 -6.90 -10.41 24.44
N VAL A 434 -7.16 -9.16 24.81
CA VAL A 434 -7.53 -8.78 26.20
C VAL A 434 -8.89 -9.37 26.58
N LEU A 435 -9.89 -9.29 25.71
CA LEU A 435 -11.23 -9.84 25.93
C LEU A 435 -11.20 -11.37 26.14
N PHE A 436 -10.27 -12.06 25.47
CA PHE A 436 -10.08 -13.50 25.59
C PHE A 436 -9.04 -13.88 26.66
N GLY A 437 -8.84 -13.02 27.67
CA GLY A 437 -8.11 -13.36 28.90
C GLY A 437 -6.61 -13.15 28.86
N ALA A 438 -6.07 -12.45 27.85
CA ALA A 438 -4.66 -12.05 27.88
C ALA A 438 -4.43 -11.04 29.03
N PRO A 439 -3.42 -11.27 29.90
CA PRO A 439 -3.13 -10.37 31.00
C PRO A 439 -2.67 -9.00 30.49
N VAL A 440 -3.14 -7.93 31.14
CA VAL A 440 -2.65 -6.57 30.92
C VAL A 440 -1.19 -6.48 31.35
N ALA A 441 -0.38 -5.75 30.57
CA ALA A 441 1.04 -5.54 30.81
C ALA A 441 1.34 -5.05 32.23
N ARG A 442 2.16 -5.80 32.99
CA ARG A 442 2.63 -5.41 34.34
C ARG A 442 4.13 -5.08 34.41
N GLY A 443 4.88 -5.27 33.33
CA GLY A 443 6.32 -5.01 33.27
C GLY A 443 6.65 -3.59 32.77
N ARG A 444 7.70 -2.96 33.32
CA ARG A 444 8.15 -1.60 32.95
C ARG A 444 8.28 -1.38 31.43
N LEU A 445 8.88 -2.33 30.72
CA LEU A 445 9.05 -2.25 29.26
C LEU A 445 7.71 -2.29 28.52
N ALA A 446 6.80 -3.19 28.92
CA ALA A 446 5.50 -3.33 28.28
C ALA A 446 4.60 -2.11 28.56
N ILE A 447 4.69 -1.53 29.76
CA ILE A 447 4.03 -0.26 30.10
C ILE A 447 4.58 0.89 29.27
N ALA A 448 5.92 1.00 29.13
CA ALA A 448 6.53 2.03 28.30
C ALA A 448 6.11 1.91 26.82
N LEU A 449 6.11 0.71 26.25
CA LEU A 449 5.67 0.49 24.87
C LEU A 449 4.18 0.77 24.66
N ALA A 450 3.33 0.43 25.64
CA ALA A 450 1.92 0.79 25.63
C ALA A 450 1.73 2.31 25.70
N ALA A 451 2.48 3.01 26.55
CA ALA A 451 2.46 4.47 26.63
C ALA A 451 2.91 5.13 25.32
N VAL A 452 3.97 4.61 24.69
CA VAL A 452 4.41 5.05 23.36
C VAL A 452 3.29 4.90 22.33
N SER A 453 2.59 3.76 22.32
CA SER A 453 1.47 3.51 21.40
C SER A 453 0.32 4.51 21.61
N LEU A 454 0.04 4.86 22.88
CA LEU A 454 -1.02 5.81 23.23
C LEU A 454 -0.67 7.27 22.90
N LEU A 455 0.60 7.65 23.05
CA LEU A 455 1.06 9.03 22.85
C LEU A 455 1.48 9.34 21.41
N ALA A 456 1.90 8.34 20.63
CA ALA A 456 2.42 8.55 19.28
C ALA A 456 1.36 9.11 18.33
N VAL A 457 0.15 8.54 18.32
CA VAL A 457 -0.95 8.97 17.44
C VAL A 457 -1.37 10.42 17.69
N PRO A 458 -1.68 10.87 18.93
CA PRO A 458 -2.02 12.27 19.17
C PRO A 458 -0.84 13.23 18.88
N ALA A 459 0.41 12.78 19.09
CA ALA A 459 1.57 13.58 18.72
C ALA A 459 1.68 13.77 17.21
N TYR A 460 1.51 12.71 16.41
CA TYR A 460 1.49 12.80 14.95
C TYR A 460 0.32 13.65 14.45
N ALA A 461 -0.88 13.48 15.01
CA ALA A 461 -2.05 14.30 14.67
C ALA A 461 -1.81 15.80 14.95
N LEU A 462 -1.16 16.14 16.07
CA LEU A 462 -0.80 17.52 16.40
C LEU A 462 0.28 18.08 15.46
N LEU A 463 1.28 17.27 15.12
CA LEU A 463 2.33 17.65 14.17
C LEU A 463 1.76 17.86 12.76
N HIS A 464 0.86 16.98 12.31
CA HIS A 464 0.15 17.12 11.06
C HIS A 464 -0.63 18.44 11.01
N ARG A 465 -1.44 18.74 12.04
CA ARG A 465 -2.18 20.02 12.10
C ARG A 465 -1.29 21.26 12.11
N SER A 466 -0.06 21.17 12.61
CA SER A 466 0.84 22.33 12.72
C SER A 466 1.79 22.50 11.53
N ARG A 467 2.11 21.42 10.81
CA ARG A 467 3.09 21.42 9.71
C ARG A 467 2.52 21.11 8.34
N ALA A 468 1.34 20.50 8.24
CA ALA A 468 0.73 20.22 6.95
C ALA A 468 0.52 21.53 6.16
N PRO A 469 0.78 21.52 4.84
CA PRO A 469 0.56 22.68 3.99
C PRO A 469 -0.86 23.21 4.15
N LYS A 470 -1.02 24.52 4.25
CA LYS A 470 -2.36 25.12 4.29
C LYS A 470 -3.05 24.88 2.94
N PRO A 471 -4.18 24.15 2.91
CA PRO A 471 -4.86 23.86 1.66
C PRO A 471 -5.29 25.16 0.98
N VAL A 472 -5.21 25.15 -0.35
CA VAL A 472 -5.72 26.26 -1.17
C VAL A 472 -7.23 26.32 -0.98
N THR A 473 -7.71 27.46 -0.50
CA THR A 473 -9.14 27.69 -0.25
C THR A 473 -9.83 28.09 -1.54
N ILE A 474 -10.85 27.34 -1.95
CA ILE A 474 -11.76 27.75 -3.00
C ILE A 474 -12.62 28.88 -2.42
N ALA A 475 -12.46 30.09 -2.97
CA ALA A 475 -13.17 31.26 -2.47
C ALA A 475 -14.65 31.21 -2.87
N ASP A 476 -15.51 31.79 -2.02
CA ASP A 476 -16.91 32.03 -2.35
C ASP A 476 -16.99 33.05 -3.50
N PRO A 477 -17.53 32.69 -4.67
CA PRO A 477 -17.63 33.59 -5.82
C PRO A 477 -18.59 34.76 -5.59
N CYS A 478 -19.49 34.67 -4.61
CA CYS A 478 -20.40 35.76 -4.24
C CYS A 478 -19.75 36.78 -3.29
N ALA A 479 -18.61 36.45 -2.68
CA ALA A 479 -17.90 37.32 -1.76
C ALA A 479 -16.87 38.21 -2.49
N PRO A 480 -16.61 39.44 -2.01
CA PRO A 480 -15.57 40.29 -2.58
C PRO A 480 -14.18 39.68 -2.38
N ARG A 481 -13.47 39.44 -3.48
CA ARG A 481 -12.11 38.88 -3.49
C ARG A 481 -11.07 39.86 -4.04
N ARG A 482 -9.83 39.75 -3.56
CA ARG A 482 -8.69 40.45 -4.18
C ARG A 482 -8.30 39.75 -5.47
N LEU A 483 -8.24 40.51 -6.55
CA LEU A 483 -7.78 40.03 -7.86
C LEU A 483 -6.25 40.08 -7.95
N PRO A 484 -5.63 39.33 -8.89
CA PRO A 484 -4.18 39.28 -9.03
C PRO A 484 -3.52 40.64 -9.26
N GLY A 485 -4.18 41.54 -10.01
CA GLY A 485 -3.74 42.92 -10.19
C GLY A 485 -2.36 43.05 -10.83
N THR A 486 -2.14 42.39 -11.98
CA THR A 486 -0.84 42.32 -12.67
C THR A 486 -0.44 43.60 -13.41
N GLY A 487 -1.30 44.63 -13.40
CA GLY A 487 -1.07 45.89 -14.11
C GLY A 487 -1.20 45.79 -15.64
N GLY A 488 -1.15 46.93 -16.31
CA GLY A 488 -1.28 47.01 -17.78
C GLY A 488 -2.69 46.73 -18.32
N LEU A 489 -2.87 46.86 -19.64
CA LEU A 489 -4.15 46.65 -20.34
C LEU A 489 -4.61 45.18 -20.26
N THR A 490 -3.68 44.24 -20.44
CA THR A 490 -3.96 42.80 -20.35
C THR A 490 -4.34 42.36 -18.94
N GLY A 491 -3.68 42.90 -17.91
CA GLY A 491 -4.07 42.67 -16.51
C GLY A 491 -5.45 43.24 -16.18
N ALA A 492 -5.80 44.42 -16.69
CA ALA A 492 -7.14 44.98 -16.50
C ALA A 492 -8.23 44.12 -17.16
N LEU A 493 -7.98 43.61 -18.38
CA LEU A 493 -8.89 42.69 -19.06
C LEU A 493 -9.06 41.38 -18.28
N GLN A 494 -7.98 40.83 -17.73
CA GLN A 494 -8.03 39.65 -16.86
C GLN A 494 -8.91 39.90 -15.64
N ASP A 495 -8.72 41.01 -14.94
CA ASP A 495 -9.49 41.34 -13.74
C ASP A 495 -10.99 41.55 -14.03
N VAL A 496 -11.33 41.99 -15.25
CA VAL A 496 -12.73 42.04 -15.72
C VAL A 496 -13.26 40.64 -15.99
N ALA A 497 -12.49 39.80 -16.69
CA ALA A 497 -12.89 38.42 -16.99
C ALA A 497 -13.10 37.59 -15.72
N LEU A 498 -12.18 37.68 -14.75
CA LEU A 498 -12.29 36.97 -13.47
C LEU A 498 -13.55 37.39 -12.70
N ARG A 499 -13.87 38.70 -12.67
CA ARG A 499 -15.10 39.20 -12.04
C ARG A 499 -16.37 38.69 -12.71
N GLN A 500 -16.37 38.56 -14.04
CA GLN A 500 -17.51 37.98 -14.74
C GLN A 500 -17.66 36.49 -14.47
N LEU A 501 -16.55 35.75 -14.38
CA LEU A 501 -16.58 34.36 -13.98
C LEU A 501 -17.10 34.18 -12.56
N ASP A 502 -16.68 35.02 -11.59
CA ASP A 502 -17.20 34.98 -10.23
C ASP A 502 -18.71 35.25 -10.19
N ARG A 503 -19.22 36.25 -10.93
CA ARG A 503 -20.67 36.51 -11.01
C ARG A 503 -21.45 35.35 -11.60
N SER A 504 -20.93 34.77 -12.66
CA SER A 504 -21.55 33.63 -13.34
C SER A 504 -21.55 32.38 -12.45
N ALA A 505 -20.46 32.14 -11.73
CA ALA A 505 -20.40 31.04 -10.75
C ALA A 505 -21.38 31.28 -9.60
N CYS A 506 -21.47 32.51 -9.09
CA CYS A 506 -22.39 32.90 -8.03
C CYS A 506 -23.86 32.71 -8.41
N SER A 507 -24.26 33.04 -9.65
CA SER A 507 -25.66 32.87 -10.10
C SER A 507 -26.08 31.40 -10.17
N ILE A 508 -25.16 30.50 -10.53
CA ILE A 508 -25.41 29.05 -10.64
C ILE A 508 -25.27 28.35 -9.28
N GLY A 509 -24.59 28.98 -8.33
CA GLY A 509 -24.18 28.34 -7.07
C GLY A 509 -23.01 27.36 -7.24
N SER A 510 -22.19 27.51 -8.28
CA SER A 510 -20.93 26.78 -8.46
C SER A 510 -19.75 27.60 -7.94
N SER A 511 -18.53 27.04 -7.91
CA SER A 511 -17.32 27.86 -7.77
C SER A 511 -16.81 28.35 -9.14
N ARG A 512 -15.98 29.39 -9.13
CA ARG A 512 -15.31 29.89 -10.34
C ARG A 512 -14.44 28.79 -10.95
N GLU A 513 -13.72 28.07 -10.11
CA GLU A 513 -12.80 27.00 -10.50
C GLU A 513 -13.54 25.82 -11.12
N GLU A 514 -14.69 25.45 -10.57
CA GLU A 514 -15.53 24.36 -11.10
C GLU A 514 -16.12 24.74 -12.48
N LEU A 515 -16.54 25.99 -12.65
CA LEU A 515 -17.00 26.50 -13.94
C LEU A 515 -15.87 26.49 -14.98
N VAL A 516 -14.67 26.92 -14.61
CA VAL A 516 -13.49 26.91 -15.50
C VAL A 516 -13.12 25.47 -15.90
N LEU A 517 -13.11 24.52 -14.96
CA LEU A 517 -12.87 23.11 -15.28
C LEU A 517 -13.93 22.56 -16.24
N ALA A 518 -15.20 22.87 -16.01
CA ALA A 518 -16.30 22.41 -16.86
C ALA A 518 -16.25 23.00 -18.29
N LEU A 519 -15.72 24.22 -18.44
CA LEU A 519 -15.44 24.80 -19.75
C LEU A 519 -14.23 24.13 -20.43
N ALA A 520 -13.25 23.64 -19.66
CA ALA A 520 -11.99 23.08 -20.18
C ALA A 520 -12.04 21.56 -20.47
N ASP A 521 -12.78 20.76 -19.70
CA ASP A 521 -12.85 19.30 -19.84
C ASP A 521 -14.28 18.73 -20.02
N ASP A 522 -14.45 17.71 -20.88
CA ASP A 522 -15.76 17.09 -21.16
C ASP A 522 -16.35 16.33 -19.97
N ALA A 523 -15.52 15.59 -19.23
CA ALA A 523 -15.98 14.83 -18.07
C ALA A 523 -16.42 15.77 -16.94
N ASP A 524 -15.72 16.90 -16.77
CA ASP A 524 -16.11 17.95 -15.83
C ASP A 524 -17.38 18.70 -16.32
N ALA A 525 -17.54 18.95 -17.62
CA ALA A 525 -18.76 19.51 -18.18
C ALA A 525 -19.99 18.63 -17.89
N GLN A 526 -19.87 17.31 -18.06
CA GLN A 526 -20.94 16.36 -17.74
C GLN A 526 -21.21 16.31 -16.23
N ARG A 527 -20.18 16.41 -15.40
CA ARG A 527 -20.33 16.49 -13.94
C ARG A 527 -21.06 17.77 -13.52
N PHE A 528 -20.68 18.90 -14.10
CA PHE A 528 -21.31 20.21 -13.89
C PHE A 528 -22.78 20.18 -14.29
N LYS A 529 -23.09 19.64 -15.47
CA LYS A 529 -24.46 19.48 -15.97
C LYS A 529 -25.33 18.60 -15.08
N ARG A 530 -24.79 17.48 -14.58
CA ARG A 530 -25.51 16.62 -13.62
C ARG A 530 -25.82 17.33 -12.31
N ARG A 531 -24.91 18.20 -11.86
CA ARG A 531 -25.03 18.89 -10.56
C ARG A 531 -25.93 20.12 -10.62
N TYR A 532 -25.77 20.93 -11.66
CA TYR A 532 -26.41 22.25 -11.77
C TYR A 532 -27.52 22.31 -12.83
N GLY A 533 -27.71 21.24 -13.61
CA GLY A 533 -28.72 21.18 -14.68
C GLY A 533 -28.38 22.02 -15.91
N VAL A 534 -27.24 22.70 -15.93
CA VAL A 534 -26.79 23.59 -17.01
C VAL A 534 -25.58 22.99 -17.71
N ASP A 535 -25.59 22.98 -19.04
CA ASP A 535 -24.46 22.53 -19.85
C ASP A 535 -23.58 23.74 -20.22
N PRO A 536 -22.41 23.91 -19.56
CA PRO A 536 -21.62 25.13 -19.68
C PRO A 536 -20.96 25.30 -21.06
N ARG A 537 -21.00 24.28 -21.92
CA ARG A 537 -20.45 24.31 -23.27
C ARG A 537 -21.51 24.52 -24.35
N SER A 538 -22.79 24.39 -24.00
CA SER A 538 -23.89 24.65 -24.93
C SER A 538 -24.13 26.15 -25.08
N LEU A 539 -24.57 26.61 -26.25
CA LEU A 539 -24.94 28.02 -26.47
C LEU A 539 -26.03 28.48 -25.49
N THR A 540 -27.05 27.65 -25.26
CA THR A 540 -28.12 27.91 -24.29
C THR A 540 -27.60 27.98 -22.86
N GLY A 541 -26.66 27.11 -22.49
CA GLY A 541 -26.05 27.11 -21.18
C GLY A 541 -25.11 28.30 -20.96
N LEU A 542 -24.28 28.65 -21.95
CA LEU A 542 -23.46 29.86 -21.91
C LEU A 542 -24.31 31.12 -21.75
N LEU A 543 -25.46 31.20 -22.44
CA LEU A 543 -26.39 32.30 -22.29
C LEU A 543 -27.04 32.34 -20.90
N SER A 544 -27.47 31.20 -20.34
CA SER A 544 -27.99 31.18 -18.96
C SER A 544 -26.92 31.53 -17.93
N ILE A 545 -25.67 31.11 -18.16
CA ILE A 545 -24.53 31.37 -17.27
C ILE A 545 -24.17 32.86 -17.25
N LEU A 546 -24.16 33.51 -18.42
CA LEU A 546 -23.74 34.91 -18.57
C LEU A 546 -24.83 35.92 -18.20
N PHE A 547 -26.11 35.55 -18.34
CA PHE A 547 -27.23 36.48 -18.19
C PHE A 547 -28.15 36.21 -16.99
N GLY A 548 -27.98 35.08 -16.28
CA GLY A 548 -28.76 34.74 -15.09
C GLY A 548 -30.10 34.11 -15.42
#